data_AF-A0A6I3E4C6-F1
#
_entry.id   AF-A0A6I3E4C6-F1
#
_cell.length_a   1.000
_cell.length_b   1.000
_cell.length_c   1.000
_cell.angle_alpha   90.00
_cell.angle_beta   90.00
_cell.angle_gamma   90.00
#
_symmetry.space_group_name_H-M   'P 1'
#
loop_
_entity.id
_entity.type
_entity.pdbx_description
1 polymer ?
#
loop_
_entity_poly.entity_id
_entity_poly.type
_entity_poly.pdbx_seq_one_letter_code
_entity_poly.pdbx_strand_id
1 'polypeptide(L)'
;MKVIEQMLIDAGIAPIAGVDEAGRGACAGPLVIAAVVLHDPFAPELSAVRDSKELSEKKREEIFEVIQRVAASISIVIVPAKDVDSRGVHAANLDGMRRSVHGLTLTPEYVLTDGYAIEGLGHPNLAVWKGDQVVVSISAASIVAKVTRDRIMHQLDQVHPGYGFAAHKGYITAGHTEALKELGPCIEHRRSFSNIAALVHK
;
A
#
# COMPACT_ATOMS: atom_id res chain seq x y z
N MET A 1 -1.77 14.98 -17.90
CA MET A 1 -2.62 14.14 -18.76
C MET A 1 -2.99 12.91 -17.93
N LYS A 2 -4.23 12.80 -17.46
CA LYS A 2 -4.76 11.65 -16.69
C LYS A 2 -5.65 10.84 -17.64
N VAL A 3 -5.01 10.16 -18.59
CA VAL A 3 -5.68 9.72 -19.83
C VAL A 3 -6.41 8.39 -19.64
N ILE A 4 -5.88 7.48 -18.81
CA ILE A 4 -6.39 6.11 -18.70
C ILE A 4 -7.81 6.09 -18.12
N GLU A 5 -8.02 6.73 -16.97
CA GLU A 5 -9.35 6.80 -16.34
C GLU A 5 -10.36 7.50 -17.24
N GLN A 6 -9.95 8.57 -17.94
CA GLN A 6 -10.84 9.29 -18.84
C GLN A 6 -11.25 8.41 -20.03
N MET A 7 -10.30 7.73 -20.66
CA MET A 7 -10.59 6.83 -21.79
C MET A 7 -11.53 5.69 -21.39
N LEU A 8 -11.38 5.13 -20.19
CA LEU A 8 -12.27 4.09 -19.68
C LEU A 8 -13.68 4.64 -19.43
N ILE A 9 -13.80 5.80 -18.79
CA ILE A 9 -15.08 6.46 -18.53
C ILE A 9 -15.79 6.84 -19.84
N ASP A 10 -15.06 7.40 -20.82
CA ASP A 10 -15.60 7.75 -22.14
C ASP A 10 -16.06 6.51 -22.93
N ALA A 11 -15.44 5.36 -22.68
CA ALA A 11 -15.85 4.06 -23.21
C ALA A 11 -17.01 3.41 -22.43
N GLY A 12 -17.54 4.08 -21.40
CA GLY A 12 -18.64 3.59 -20.56
C GLY A 12 -18.23 2.56 -19.52
N ILE A 13 -16.94 2.45 -19.18
CA ILE A 13 -16.40 1.51 -18.19
C ILE A 13 -16.21 2.24 -16.87
N ALA A 14 -17.14 2.04 -15.93
CA ALA A 14 -17.11 2.62 -14.59
C ALA A 14 -18.08 1.87 -13.67
N PRO A 15 -17.79 1.68 -12.37
CA PRO A 15 -16.74 2.35 -11.59
C PRO A 15 -15.34 1.76 -11.76
N ILE A 16 -14.30 2.59 -11.60
CA ILE A 16 -12.89 2.17 -11.69
C ILE A 16 -12.29 2.15 -10.29
N ALA A 17 -11.64 1.04 -9.94
CA ALA A 17 -10.84 0.94 -8.71
C ALA A 17 -9.35 1.06 -9.01
N GLY A 18 -8.65 1.86 -8.20
CA GLY A 18 -7.19 1.85 -8.13
C GLY A 18 -6.72 1.01 -6.95
N VAL A 19 -5.63 0.27 -7.12
CA VAL A 19 -5.07 -0.60 -6.08
C VAL A 19 -3.56 -0.41 -5.99
N ASP A 20 -3.05 -0.27 -4.77
CA ASP A 20 -1.61 -0.17 -4.49
C ASP A 20 -1.27 -0.70 -3.10
N GLU A 21 0.02 -0.92 -2.81
CA GLU A 21 0.52 -1.39 -1.54
C GLU A 21 1.56 -0.47 -0.88
N ALA A 22 1.74 -0.66 0.43
CA ALA A 22 2.83 -0.09 1.20
C ALA A 22 3.54 -1.18 2.02
N GLY A 23 4.88 -1.12 2.06
CA GLY A 23 5.68 -2.00 2.92
C GLY A 23 6.18 -3.28 2.28
N ARG A 24 6.07 -3.45 0.96
CA ARG A 24 6.56 -4.64 0.26
C ARG A 24 8.05 -4.91 0.51
N GLY A 25 8.88 -3.87 0.47
CA GLY A 25 10.33 -3.96 0.70
C GLY A 25 10.80 -3.81 2.16
N ALA A 26 9.89 -3.65 3.13
CA ALA A 26 10.27 -3.54 4.53
C ALA A 26 10.54 -4.93 5.14
N CYS A 27 11.57 -5.08 5.98
CA CYS A 27 11.85 -6.33 6.67
C CYS A 27 11.13 -6.47 8.02
N ALA A 28 10.40 -5.43 8.44
CA ALA A 28 9.56 -5.44 9.63
C ALA A 28 8.19 -4.79 9.41
N GLY A 29 7.21 -5.24 10.18
CA GLY A 29 5.83 -4.79 10.15
C GLY A 29 5.02 -5.34 8.96
N PRO A 30 3.72 -5.00 8.91
CA PRO A 30 2.82 -5.59 7.94
C PRO A 30 3.04 -5.04 6.52
N LEU A 31 2.51 -5.78 5.57
CA LEU A 31 2.20 -5.31 4.23
C LEU A 31 0.77 -4.75 4.25
N VAL A 32 0.57 -3.53 3.75
CA VAL A 32 -0.76 -2.89 3.72
C VAL A 32 -1.14 -2.66 2.28
N ILE A 33 -2.32 -3.10 1.87
CA ILE A 33 -2.86 -2.94 0.53
C ILE A 33 -4.15 -2.14 0.64
N ALA A 34 -4.35 -1.18 -0.27
CA ALA A 34 -5.59 -0.43 -0.36
C ALA A 34 -6.20 -0.55 -1.76
N ALA A 35 -7.52 -0.58 -1.82
CA ALA A 35 -8.30 -0.38 -3.04
C ALA A 35 -9.19 0.85 -2.85
N VAL A 36 -9.25 1.73 -3.85
CA VAL A 36 -10.02 2.97 -3.80
C VAL A 36 -10.82 3.15 -5.09
N VAL A 37 -12.12 3.39 -4.94
CA VAL A 37 -13.02 3.86 -6.00
C VAL A 37 -13.38 5.31 -5.70
N LEU A 38 -13.12 6.21 -6.63
CA LEU A 38 -13.42 7.64 -6.49
C LEU A 38 -14.78 7.95 -7.10
N HIS A 39 -15.54 8.88 -6.52
CA HIS A 39 -16.78 9.37 -7.16
C HIS A 39 -16.49 10.06 -8.49
N ASP A 40 -15.46 10.91 -8.49
CA ASP A 40 -14.94 11.58 -9.67
C ASP A 40 -13.42 11.69 -9.53
N PRO A 41 -12.62 10.94 -10.33
CA PRO A 41 -11.15 11.03 -10.27
C PRO A 41 -10.60 12.38 -10.76
N PHE A 42 -11.43 13.22 -11.38
CA PHE A 42 -11.06 14.55 -11.89
C PHE A 42 -11.52 15.69 -10.99
N ALA A 43 -12.14 15.37 -9.84
CA ALA A 43 -12.57 16.37 -8.86
C ALA A 43 -11.41 17.31 -8.48
N PRO A 44 -11.61 18.64 -8.42
CA PRO A 44 -10.56 19.62 -8.10
C PRO A 44 -9.83 19.36 -6.78
N GLU A 45 -10.51 18.78 -5.79
CA GLU A 45 -9.97 18.39 -4.49
C GLU A 45 -8.85 17.35 -4.60
N LEU A 46 -8.86 16.54 -5.67
CA LEU A 46 -7.86 15.53 -5.97
C LEU A 46 -6.67 16.08 -6.77
N SER A 47 -6.62 17.39 -7.04
CA SER A 47 -5.50 18.03 -7.76
C SER A 47 -4.14 17.86 -7.05
N ALA A 48 -4.17 17.73 -5.71
CA ALA A 48 -3.00 17.48 -4.87
C ALA A 48 -2.64 15.99 -4.75
N VAL A 49 -3.50 15.07 -5.20
CA VAL A 49 -3.22 13.63 -5.19
C VAL A 49 -2.22 13.31 -6.30
N ARG A 50 -1.00 12.95 -5.88
CA ARG A 50 0.16 12.60 -6.71
C ARG A 50 0.96 11.51 -6.01
N ASP A 51 2.12 11.12 -6.56
CA ASP A 51 3.02 10.12 -6.01
C ASP A 51 3.26 10.36 -4.51
N SER A 52 2.89 9.36 -3.70
CA SER A 52 2.94 9.43 -2.24
C SER A 52 4.37 9.62 -1.70
N LYS A 53 5.39 9.30 -2.49
CA LYS A 53 6.81 9.42 -2.14
C LYS A 53 7.32 10.85 -2.27
N GLU A 54 6.67 11.68 -3.10
CA GLU A 54 7.01 13.09 -3.30
C GLU A 54 6.38 14.00 -2.23
N LEU A 55 5.44 13.46 -1.44
CA LEU A 55 4.69 14.19 -0.44
C LEU A 55 5.30 14.03 0.95
N SER A 56 5.33 15.13 1.72
CA SER A 56 5.67 15.08 3.15
C SER A 56 4.63 14.27 3.93
N GLU A 57 5.01 13.71 5.08
CA GLU A 57 4.09 12.93 5.95
C GLU A 57 2.85 13.75 6.32
N LYS A 58 3.03 15.02 6.72
CA LYS A 58 1.93 15.94 6.99
C LYS A 58 1.01 16.12 5.77
N LYS A 59 1.59 16.26 4.57
CA LYS A 59 0.78 16.47 3.37
C LYS A 59 0.01 15.22 2.97
N ARG A 60 0.60 14.03 3.16
CA ARG A 60 -0.09 12.76 2.96
C ARG A 60 -1.27 12.59 3.90
N GLU A 61 -1.11 12.96 5.18
CA GLU A 61 -2.20 12.95 6.17
C GLU A 61 -3.35 13.87 5.75
N GLU A 62 -3.06 15.11 5.31
CA GLU A 62 -4.10 16.02 4.77
C GLU A 62 -4.83 15.43 3.56
N ILE A 63 -4.10 14.82 2.63
CA ILE A 63 -4.68 14.24 1.42
C ILE A 63 -5.46 12.96 1.72
N PHE A 64 -5.03 12.16 2.70
CA PHE A 64 -5.76 10.99 3.18
C PHE A 64 -7.18 11.38 3.60
N GLU A 65 -7.33 12.44 4.39
CA GLU A 65 -8.65 12.94 4.81
C GLU A 65 -9.51 13.43 3.62
N VAL A 66 -8.87 14.01 2.59
CA VAL A 66 -9.58 14.37 1.35
C VAL A 66 -10.08 13.12 0.63
N ILE A 67 -9.24 12.11 0.45
CA ILE A 67 -9.60 10.84 -0.22
C ILE A 67 -10.75 10.15 0.53
N GLN A 68 -10.69 10.08 1.86
CA GLN A 68 -11.74 9.49 2.69
C GLN A 68 -13.11 10.15 2.47
N ARG A 69 -13.14 11.45 2.17
CA ARG A 69 -14.38 12.20 1.93
C ARG A 69 -14.93 12.04 0.51
N VAL A 70 -14.05 11.95 -0.49
CA VAL A 70 -14.46 11.98 -1.92
C VAL A 70 -14.47 10.59 -2.59
N ALA A 71 -13.96 9.58 -1.91
CA ALA A 71 -14.03 8.20 -2.38
C ALA A 71 -15.46 7.66 -2.25
N ALA A 72 -15.91 6.97 -3.29
CA ALA A 72 -17.15 6.20 -3.28
C ALA A 72 -17.00 4.91 -2.47
N SER A 73 -15.80 4.31 -2.46
CA SER A 73 -15.49 3.13 -1.67
C SER A 73 -14.00 3.01 -1.41
N ILE A 74 -13.63 2.59 -0.20
CA ILE A 74 -12.25 2.32 0.21
C ILE A 74 -12.23 1.00 0.95
N SER A 75 -11.25 0.17 0.63
CA SER A 75 -11.00 -1.09 1.31
C SER A 75 -9.51 -1.22 1.62
N ILE A 76 -9.20 -1.64 2.84
CA ILE A 76 -7.82 -1.76 3.33
C ILE A 76 -7.62 -3.17 3.85
N VAL A 77 -6.53 -3.81 3.41
CA VAL A 77 -6.11 -5.13 3.87
C VAL A 77 -4.74 -5.03 4.50
N ILE A 78 -4.63 -5.49 5.74
CA ILE A 78 -3.38 -5.58 6.48
C ILE A 78 -2.96 -7.04 6.50
N VAL A 79 -1.75 -7.33 6.00
CA VAL A 79 -1.16 -8.66 5.99
C VAL A 79 0.01 -8.68 7.00
N PRO A 80 -0.14 -9.38 8.13
CA PRO A 80 0.91 -9.48 9.15
C PRO A 80 2.23 -10.07 8.64
N ALA A 81 3.35 -9.76 9.30
CA ALA A 81 4.68 -10.27 8.96
C ALA A 81 4.72 -11.80 8.89
N LYS A 82 4.07 -12.49 9.84
CA LYS A 82 3.96 -13.96 9.86
C LYS A 82 3.28 -14.54 8.61
N ASP A 83 2.29 -13.84 8.06
CA ASP A 83 1.54 -14.29 6.88
C ASP A 83 2.40 -14.09 5.63
N VAL A 84 3.15 -12.97 5.57
CA VAL A 84 4.18 -12.73 4.55
C VAL A 84 5.26 -13.81 4.59
N ASP A 85 5.75 -14.18 5.76
CA ASP A 85 6.73 -15.25 5.92
C ASP A 85 6.21 -16.61 5.45
N SER A 86 4.95 -16.94 5.74
CA SER A 86 4.36 -18.23 5.39
C SER A 86 4.10 -18.43 3.89
N ARG A 87 3.89 -17.34 3.13
CA ARG A 87 3.47 -17.40 1.72
C ARG A 87 4.51 -16.86 0.75
N GLY A 88 5.45 -16.05 1.23
CA GLY A 88 6.30 -15.20 0.41
C GLY A 88 5.61 -13.88 0.03
N VAL A 89 6.41 -12.81 -0.05
CA VAL A 89 5.91 -11.43 -0.19
C VAL A 89 5.07 -11.20 -1.44
N HIS A 90 5.43 -11.82 -2.57
CA HIS A 90 4.68 -11.64 -3.81
C HIS A 90 3.28 -12.27 -3.73
N ALA A 91 3.19 -13.52 -3.28
CA ALA A 91 1.91 -14.21 -3.13
C ALA A 91 1.02 -13.54 -2.07
N ALA A 92 1.61 -13.09 -0.95
CA ALA A 92 0.93 -12.32 0.07
C ALA A 92 0.37 -10.99 -0.46
N ASN A 93 1.12 -10.28 -1.30
CA ASN A 93 0.65 -9.03 -1.91
C ASN A 93 -0.51 -9.27 -2.87
N LEU A 94 -0.37 -10.26 -3.75
CA LEU A 94 -1.39 -10.56 -4.76
C LEU A 94 -2.72 -10.97 -4.10
N ASP A 95 -2.66 -11.80 -3.07
CA ASP A 95 -3.83 -12.14 -2.26
C ASP A 95 -4.42 -10.94 -1.52
N GLY A 96 -3.56 -10.07 -0.96
CA GLY A 96 -3.97 -8.82 -0.34
C GLY A 96 -4.70 -7.89 -1.31
N MET A 97 -4.23 -7.78 -2.56
CA MET A 97 -4.86 -7.02 -3.64
C MET A 97 -6.22 -7.60 -4.05
N ARG A 98 -6.35 -8.93 -4.16
CA ARG A 98 -7.66 -9.54 -4.41
C ARG A 98 -8.63 -9.23 -3.27
N ARG A 99 -8.19 -9.40 -2.03
CA ARG A 99 -9.00 -9.14 -0.84
C ARG A 99 -9.38 -7.67 -0.72
N SER A 100 -8.50 -6.73 -1.08
CA SER A 100 -8.82 -5.31 -1.02
C SER A 100 -9.90 -4.96 -2.04
N VAL A 101 -9.80 -5.45 -3.28
CA VAL A 101 -10.87 -5.28 -4.29
C VAL A 101 -12.19 -5.90 -3.82
N HIS A 102 -12.17 -7.12 -3.27
CA HIS A 102 -13.38 -7.77 -2.76
C HIS A 102 -13.99 -7.09 -1.53
N GLY A 103 -13.19 -6.34 -0.76
CA GLY A 103 -13.67 -5.58 0.39
C GLY A 103 -14.31 -4.24 0.02
N LEU A 104 -14.28 -3.83 -1.25
CA LEU A 104 -14.98 -2.62 -1.70
C LEU A 104 -16.50 -2.81 -1.57
N THR A 105 -17.17 -1.82 -0.99
CA THR A 105 -18.63 -1.75 -0.91
C THR A 105 -19.28 -1.43 -2.26
N LEU A 106 -18.54 -0.81 -3.17
CA LEU A 106 -18.92 -0.56 -4.56
C LEU A 106 -18.10 -1.47 -5.48
N THR A 107 -18.76 -2.40 -6.16
CA THR A 107 -18.09 -3.33 -7.09
C THR A 107 -17.57 -2.55 -8.31
N PRO A 108 -16.25 -2.62 -8.61
CA PRO A 108 -15.69 -1.96 -9.78
C PRO A 108 -15.95 -2.78 -11.05
N GLU A 109 -16.14 -2.07 -12.17
CA GLU A 109 -16.14 -2.70 -13.50
C GLU A 109 -14.72 -2.94 -14.02
N TYR A 110 -13.76 -2.13 -13.57
CA TYR A 110 -12.36 -2.23 -13.98
C TYR A 110 -11.40 -1.89 -12.85
N VAL A 111 -10.27 -2.60 -12.79
CA VAL A 111 -9.26 -2.42 -11.75
C VAL A 111 -7.93 -2.02 -12.37
N LEU A 112 -7.33 -0.95 -11.84
CA LEU A 112 -6.03 -0.44 -12.24
C LEU A 112 -5.04 -0.64 -11.08
N THR A 113 -3.87 -1.17 -11.36
CA THR A 113 -2.83 -1.45 -10.35
C THR A 113 -1.49 -0.86 -10.74
N ASP A 114 -0.66 -0.49 -9.76
CA ASP A 114 0.73 -0.11 -10.03
C ASP A 114 1.61 -1.35 -10.24
N GLY A 115 2.39 -1.33 -11.32
CA GLY A 115 3.48 -2.30 -11.55
C GLY A 115 3.09 -3.66 -12.14
N TYR A 116 2.11 -4.39 -11.57
CA TYR A 116 1.74 -5.72 -12.06
C TYR A 116 0.24 -6.04 -11.94
N ALA A 117 -0.21 -6.95 -12.81
CA ALA A 117 -1.60 -7.36 -12.89
C ALA A 117 -1.96 -8.23 -11.68
N ILE A 118 -3.22 -8.17 -11.26
CA ILE A 118 -3.76 -9.03 -10.22
C ILE A 118 -4.26 -10.32 -10.88
N GLU A 119 -3.35 -11.27 -11.07
CA GLU A 119 -3.71 -12.62 -11.53
C GLU A 119 -4.81 -13.21 -10.63
N GLY A 120 -5.77 -13.94 -11.19
CA GLY A 120 -6.85 -14.60 -10.43
C GLY A 120 -7.89 -13.65 -9.82
N LEU A 121 -7.91 -12.37 -10.21
CA LEU A 121 -8.99 -11.45 -9.87
C LEU A 121 -10.22 -11.72 -10.74
N GLY A 122 -11.41 -11.76 -10.13
CA GLY A 122 -12.68 -11.93 -10.85
C GLY A 122 -13.14 -10.70 -11.65
N HIS A 123 -12.33 -9.65 -11.73
CA HIS A 123 -12.61 -8.40 -12.43
C HIS A 123 -11.53 -8.14 -13.49
N PRO A 124 -11.89 -7.54 -14.64
CA PRO A 124 -10.92 -7.03 -15.59
C PRO A 124 -9.92 -6.11 -14.91
N ASN A 125 -8.63 -6.34 -15.13
CA ASN A 125 -7.59 -5.53 -14.51
C ASN A 125 -6.42 -5.26 -15.46
N LEU A 126 -5.81 -4.09 -15.28
CA LEU A 126 -4.65 -3.64 -16.03
C LEU A 126 -3.57 -3.14 -15.08
N ALA A 127 -2.38 -3.70 -15.27
CA ALA A 127 -1.17 -3.16 -14.67
C ALA A 127 -0.76 -1.88 -15.41
N VAL A 128 -0.61 -0.79 -14.68
CA VAL A 128 -0.12 0.48 -15.21
C VAL A 128 1.29 0.69 -14.71
N TRP A 129 2.22 0.87 -15.65
CA TRP A 129 3.60 1.22 -15.32
C TRP A 129 3.65 2.62 -14.71
N LYS A 130 4.17 2.74 -13.47
CA LYS A 130 4.14 3.98 -12.68
C LYS A 130 2.72 4.53 -12.54
N GLY A 131 1.79 3.64 -12.21
CA GLY A 131 0.37 3.94 -12.09
C GLY A 131 0.11 5.05 -11.07
N ASP A 132 0.90 5.09 -10.00
CA ASP A 132 0.87 6.13 -8.95
C ASP A 132 1.15 7.55 -9.47
N GLN A 133 1.72 7.71 -10.67
CA GLN A 133 2.01 9.00 -11.30
C GLN A 133 0.99 9.41 -12.36
N VAL A 134 0.20 8.46 -12.89
CA VAL A 134 -0.64 8.69 -14.09
C VAL A 134 -2.11 8.32 -13.91
N VAL A 135 -2.48 7.62 -12.82
CA VAL A 135 -3.84 7.19 -12.48
C VAL A 135 -4.18 7.66 -11.06
N VAL A 136 -5.23 8.45 -10.93
CA VAL A 136 -5.61 9.12 -9.67
C VAL A 136 -6.07 8.12 -8.63
N SER A 137 -6.88 7.14 -9.03
CA SER A 137 -7.34 6.10 -8.12
C SER A 137 -6.18 5.24 -7.58
N ILE A 138 -5.14 4.96 -8.38
CA ILE A 138 -3.92 4.28 -7.90
C ILE A 138 -3.16 5.19 -6.93
N SER A 139 -2.93 6.46 -7.28
CA SER A 139 -2.29 7.43 -6.37
C SER A 139 -3.04 7.54 -5.03
N ALA A 140 -4.37 7.54 -5.07
CA ALA A 140 -5.20 7.58 -3.88
C ALA A 140 -5.03 6.31 -3.03
N ALA A 141 -5.05 5.12 -3.66
CA ALA A 141 -4.78 3.87 -2.98
C ALA A 141 -3.37 3.84 -2.35
N SER A 142 -2.35 4.36 -3.06
CA SER A 142 -0.98 4.48 -2.55
C SER A 142 -0.92 5.30 -1.26
N ILE A 143 -1.58 6.46 -1.24
CA ILE A 143 -1.63 7.34 -0.07
C ILE A 143 -2.37 6.65 1.09
N VAL A 144 -3.50 6.01 0.82
CA VAL A 144 -4.28 5.27 1.83
C VAL A 144 -3.46 4.15 2.45
N ALA A 145 -2.80 3.33 1.64
CA ALA A 145 -1.92 2.25 2.10
C ALA A 145 -0.74 2.80 2.91
N LYS A 146 -0.09 3.86 2.41
CA LYS A 146 1.10 4.46 3.03
C LYS A 146 0.80 5.10 4.38
N VAL A 147 -0.23 5.93 4.47
CA VAL A 147 -0.63 6.58 5.73
C VAL A 147 -1.05 5.55 6.76
N THR A 148 -1.88 4.58 6.36
CA THR A 148 -2.30 3.49 7.26
C THR A 148 -1.09 2.71 7.79
N ARG A 149 -0.16 2.35 6.90
CA ARG A 149 1.04 1.62 7.32
C ARG A 149 1.95 2.46 8.22
N ASP A 150 2.18 3.73 7.90
CA ASP A 150 3.07 4.59 8.68
C ASP A 150 2.52 4.80 10.11
N ARG A 151 1.19 4.92 10.26
CA ARG A 151 0.50 4.94 11.56
C ARG A 151 0.72 3.63 12.35
N ILE A 152 0.62 2.47 11.71
CA ILE A 152 0.94 1.18 12.34
C ILE A 152 2.40 1.12 12.79
N MET A 153 3.35 1.58 11.96
CA MET A 153 4.78 1.55 12.31
C MET A 153 5.10 2.48 13.49
N HIS A 154 4.41 3.62 13.62
CA HIS A 154 4.52 4.48 14.80
C HIS A 154 4.03 3.77 16.08
N GLN A 155 2.93 3.01 16.00
CA GLN A 155 2.44 2.21 17.13
C GLN A 155 3.42 1.09 17.50
N LEU A 156 3.97 0.40 16.49
CA LEU A 156 4.95 -0.66 16.71
C LEU A 156 6.24 -0.13 17.37
N ASP A 157 6.64 1.11 17.11
CA ASP A 157 7.79 1.74 17.77
C ASP A 157 7.58 1.88 19.29
N GLN A 158 6.34 2.16 19.70
CA GLN A 158 5.98 2.25 21.12
C GLN A 158 5.95 0.86 21.79
N VAL A 159 5.48 -0.16 21.06
CA VAL A 159 5.40 -1.55 21.55
C VAL A 159 6.79 -2.21 21.59
N HIS A 160 7.66 -1.87 20.64
CA HIS A 160 9.02 -2.38 20.50
C HIS A 160 10.02 -1.21 20.50
N PRO A 161 10.25 -0.58 21.66
CA PRO A 161 11.17 0.55 21.76
C PRO A 161 12.60 0.13 21.41
N GLY A 162 13.37 1.06 20.84
CA GLY A 162 14.77 0.86 20.47
C GLY A 162 15.01 0.48 19.01
N TYR A 163 13.99 -0.05 18.30
CA TYR A 163 14.15 -0.40 16.88
C TYR A 163 14.15 0.82 15.94
N GLY A 164 13.41 1.88 16.27
CA GLY A 164 13.29 3.09 15.42
C GLY A 164 12.24 2.97 14.31
N PHE A 165 11.25 2.08 14.48
CA PHE A 165 10.17 1.82 13.54
C PHE A 165 9.39 3.09 13.16
N ALA A 166 9.25 4.04 14.06
CA ALA A 166 8.60 5.33 13.78
C ALA A 166 9.33 6.13 12.70
N ALA A 167 10.65 6.01 12.59
CA ALA A 167 11.46 6.75 11.63
C ALA A 167 11.59 6.01 10.28
N HIS A 168 12.17 4.80 10.30
CA HIS A 168 12.48 4.08 9.06
C HIS A 168 11.36 3.14 8.60
N LYS A 169 10.24 3.05 9.33
CA LYS A 169 9.03 2.29 8.95
C LYS A 169 9.30 0.82 8.63
N GLY A 170 10.31 0.21 9.29
CA GLY A 170 10.70 -1.19 9.08
C GLY A 170 11.53 -1.46 7.81
N TYR A 171 11.90 -0.44 7.05
CA TYR A 171 12.85 -0.57 5.93
C TYR A 171 14.28 -0.77 6.44
N ILE A 172 15.13 -1.35 5.60
CA ILE A 172 16.53 -1.62 5.92
C ILE A 172 17.31 -0.31 5.82
N THR A 173 17.66 0.26 6.97
CA THR A 173 18.52 1.44 7.11
C THR A 173 19.70 1.10 8.00
N ALA A 174 20.72 1.98 8.05
CA ALA A 174 21.83 1.82 8.98
C ALA A 174 21.34 1.71 10.43
N GLY A 175 20.43 2.62 10.85
CA GLY A 175 19.86 2.60 12.19
C GLY A 175 19.11 1.30 12.52
N HIS A 176 18.29 0.80 11.58
CA HIS A 176 17.58 -0.46 11.78
C HIS A 176 18.52 -1.66 11.86
N THR A 177 19.60 -1.64 11.07
CA THR A 177 20.62 -2.71 11.07
C THR A 177 21.38 -2.76 12.39
N GLU A 178 21.73 -1.61 12.98
CA GLU A 178 22.37 -1.55 14.30
C GLU A 178 21.41 -2.04 15.39
N ALA A 179 20.15 -1.58 15.40
CA ALA A 179 19.16 -2.05 16.37
C ALA A 179 18.97 -3.58 16.30
N LEU A 180 18.97 -4.16 15.09
CA LEU A 180 18.90 -5.60 14.90
C LEU A 180 20.11 -6.36 15.44
N LYS A 181 21.32 -5.77 15.42
CA LYS A 181 22.52 -6.38 16.01
C LYS A 181 22.46 -6.36 17.54
N GLU A 182 21.94 -5.28 18.12
CA GLU A 182 21.87 -5.11 19.57
C GLU A 182 20.71 -5.86 20.22
N LEU A 183 19.52 -5.80 19.62
CA LEU A 183 18.27 -6.31 20.19
C LEU A 183 17.87 -7.68 19.62
N GLY A 184 18.45 -8.10 18.49
CA GLY A 184 17.96 -9.22 17.69
C GLY A 184 16.64 -8.92 16.98
N PRO A 185 16.04 -9.87 16.25
CA PRO A 185 14.75 -9.68 15.59
C PRO A 185 13.55 -9.93 16.54
N CYS A 186 12.61 -8.98 16.60
CA CYS A 186 11.32 -9.15 17.28
C CYS A 186 10.25 -9.89 16.44
N ILE A 187 9.04 -10.07 16.99
CA ILE A 187 7.91 -10.78 16.34
C ILE A 187 7.42 -10.12 15.05
N GLU A 188 7.63 -8.81 14.89
CA GLU A 188 7.22 -8.05 13.71
C GLU A 188 8.21 -8.16 12.54
N HIS A 189 9.38 -8.77 12.73
CA HIS A 189 10.34 -8.99 11.65
C HIS A 189 9.93 -10.17 10.78
N ARG A 190 10.05 -9.99 9.46
CA ARG A 190 9.80 -11.00 8.44
C ARG A 190 11.00 -11.93 8.38
N ARG A 191 10.92 -13.06 9.07
CA ARG A 191 12.03 -14.03 9.21
C ARG A 191 12.43 -14.68 7.89
N SER A 192 11.54 -14.68 6.90
CA SER A 192 11.83 -15.15 5.55
C SER A 192 12.72 -14.20 4.74
N PHE A 193 12.87 -12.95 5.15
CA PHE A 193 13.72 -11.98 4.45
C PHE A 193 15.20 -12.27 4.78
N SER A 194 16.05 -12.27 3.75
CA SER A 194 17.44 -12.73 3.86
C SER A 194 18.25 -12.04 4.96
N ASN A 195 18.06 -10.73 5.15
CA ASN A 195 18.75 -9.96 6.19
C ASN A 195 18.32 -10.36 7.62
N ILE A 196 17.09 -10.83 7.80
CA ILE A 196 16.57 -11.30 9.09
C ILE A 196 16.92 -12.77 9.30
N ALA A 197 16.75 -13.62 8.28
CA ALA A 197 17.11 -15.03 8.32
C ALA A 197 18.57 -15.24 8.76
N ALA A 198 19.48 -14.39 8.26
CA ALA A 198 20.90 -14.41 8.63
C ALA A 198 21.20 -14.09 10.11
N LEU A 199 20.23 -13.53 10.84
CA LEU A 199 20.33 -13.25 12.28
C LEU A 199 19.65 -14.32 13.15
N VAL A 200 18.64 -15.01 12.60
CA VAL A 200 17.89 -16.06 13.31
C VAL A 200 18.61 -17.41 13.27
N HIS A 201 19.37 -17.68 12.21
CA HIS A 201 20.07 -18.96 11.99
C HIS A 201 21.56 -18.93 12.39
N LYS A 202 21.96 -17.99 13.26
CA LYS A 202 23.27 -18.02 13.94
C LYS A 202 23.20 -18.88 15.19
#